data_AF-A0A4Q0P3M4-F1
#
_entry.id   AF-A0A4Q0P3M4-F1
#
_cell.length_a   1.000
_cell.length_b   1.000
_cell.length_c   1.000
_cell.angle_alpha   90.00
_cell.angle_beta   90.00
_cell.angle_gamma   90.00
#
_symmetry.space_group_name_H-M   'P 1'
#
loop_
_entity.id
_entity.type
_entity.pdbx_description
1 polymer ?
#
loop_
_entity_poly.entity_id
_entity_poly.type
_entity_poly.pdbx_seq_one_letter_code
_entity_poly.pdbx_strand_id
1 'polypeptide(L)'
;MKNKFYINVQSSLSLVSKDKERTNRITNTLTLAPRLETKWFSVYSPIRVQQYDGFAWGFGLRAGPLTVGSASAITNLISSNSKAADVYLGLKIPIYQ
;
A
#
# COMPACT_ATOMS: atom_id res chain seq x y z
N MET A 1 17.81 1.49 22.67
CA MET A 1 16.47 1.88 22.18
C MET A 1 16.25 1.20 20.84
N LYS A 2 15.19 0.39 20.66
CA LYS A 2 14.91 -0.22 19.34
C LYS A 2 14.18 0.80 18.46
N ASN A 3 14.72 1.12 17.28
CA ASN A 3 14.02 1.93 16.29
C ASN A 3 12.76 1.19 15.82
N LYS A 4 11.61 1.84 15.95
CA LYS A 4 10.29 1.32 15.61
C LYS A 4 9.73 1.93 14.33
N PHE A 5 10.50 2.77 13.66
CA PHE A 5 10.12 3.45 12.44
C PHE A 5 10.85 2.82 11.26
N TYR A 6 10.08 2.52 10.22
CA TYR A 6 10.50 1.86 9.00
C TYR A 6 9.94 2.62 7.81
N ILE A 7 10.69 2.64 6.72
CA ILE A 7 10.21 3.16 5.44
C ILE A 7 10.41 2.05 4.42
N ASN A 8 9.36 1.72 3.68
CA ASN A 8 9.42 0.76 2.60
C ASN A 8 9.28 1.49 1.27
N VAL A 9 10.10 1.12 0.29
CA VAL A 9 9.97 1.58 -1.09
C VAL A 9 9.83 0.33 -1.96
N GLN A 10 8.83 0.32 -2.83
CA GLN A 10 8.61 -0.73 -3.81
C GLN A 10 8.36 -0.09 -5.16
N SER A 11 9.06 -0.55 -6.19
CA SER A 11 8.81 -0.16 -7.56
C SER A 11 8.58 -1.39 -8.43
N SER A 12 7.76 -1.23 -9.46
CA SER A 12 7.55 -2.21 -10.50
C SER A 12 7.61 -1.46 -11.82
N LEU A 13 8.56 -1.82 -12.68
CA LEU A 13 8.83 -1.13 -13.94
C LEU A 13 8.85 -2.14 -15.08
N SER A 14 8.01 -1.91 -16.08
CA SER A 14 8.06 -2.66 -17.32
C SER A 14 9.30 -2.29 -18.13
N LEU A 15 10.09 -3.31 -18.46
CA LEU A 15 11.20 -3.23 -19.42
C LEU A 15 10.73 -3.32 -20.88
N VAL A 16 9.43 -3.56 -21.10
CA VAL A 16 8.84 -3.62 -22.44
C VAL A 16 8.26 -2.25 -22.82
N SER A 17 8.66 -1.77 -24.00
CA SER A 17 8.21 -0.50 -24.58
C SER A 17 6.69 -0.42 -24.73
N LYS A 18 6.15 0.79 -24.64
CA LYS A 18 4.71 1.06 -24.74
C LYS A 18 4.12 0.71 -26.11
N ASP A 19 4.94 0.75 -27.15
CA ASP A 19 4.49 0.58 -28.54
C ASP A 19 4.37 -0.89 -28.99
N LYS A 20 4.65 -1.85 -28.10
CA LYS A 20 4.48 -3.29 -28.37
C LYS A 20 3.12 -3.78 -27.87
N GLU A 21 2.10 -3.68 -28.71
CA GLU A 21 0.70 -3.97 -28.35
C GLU A 21 0.38 -5.45 -28.04
N ARG A 22 1.23 -6.39 -28.48
CA ARG A 22 1.02 -7.84 -28.32
C ARG A 22 1.94 -8.50 -27.28
N THR A 23 2.39 -7.73 -26.29
CA THR A 23 3.28 -8.24 -25.24
C THR A 23 2.63 -8.11 -23.87
N ASN A 24 2.93 -9.04 -22.97
CA ASN A 24 2.56 -8.88 -21.58
C ASN A 24 3.41 -7.76 -20.95
N ARG A 25 2.76 -6.80 -20.30
CA ARG A 25 3.41 -5.63 -19.71
C ARG A 25 2.92 -5.41 -18.29
N ILE A 26 3.84 -5.22 -17.36
CA ILE A 26 3.50 -4.83 -15.99
C ILE A 26 3.23 -3.31 -15.91
N THR A 27 2.32 -2.93 -15.02
CA THR A 27 2.00 -1.51 -14.78
C THR A 27 3.12 -0.86 -13.99
N ASN A 28 3.66 0.25 -14.51
CA ASN A 28 4.67 1.01 -13.80
C ASN A 28 4.07 1.59 -12.52
N THR A 29 4.64 1.19 -11.38
CA THR A 29 4.15 1.56 -10.05
C THR A 29 5.32 1.90 -9.15
N LEU A 30 5.16 2.95 -8.35
CA LEU A 30 6.07 3.30 -7.26
C LEU A 30 5.25 3.45 -5.98
N THR A 31 5.66 2.77 -4.92
CA THR A 31 4.99 2.78 -3.61
C THR A 31 6.00 3.10 -2.53
N LEU A 32 5.71 4.12 -1.73
CA LEU A 32 6.40 4.48 -0.51
C LEU A 32 5.46 4.19 0.68
N ALA A 33 5.89 3.39 1.65
CA ALA A 33 5.08 3.06 2.81
C ALA A 33 5.89 3.26 4.10
N PRO A 34 5.87 4.48 4.69
CA PRO A 34 6.26 4.70 6.07
C PRO A 34 5.41 3.83 7.01
N ARG A 35 6.07 3.22 8.00
CA ARG A 35 5.48 2.30 8.97
C ARG A 35 6.12 2.49 10.34
N LEU A 36 5.26 2.63 11.35
CA LEU A 36 5.63 2.55 12.76
C LEU A 36 5.20 1.18 13.28
N GLU A 37 6.13 0.40 13.82
CA GLU A 37 5.89 -0.97 14.26
C GLU A 37 6.31 -1.21 15.72
N THR A 38 5.34 -1.67 16.50
CA THR A 38 5.50 -2.18 17.86
C THR A 38 4.94 -3.60 17.94
N LYS A 39 5.28 -4.34 19.02
CA LYS A 39 4.75 -5.69 19.30
C LYS A 39 3.21 -5.73 19.20
N TRP A 40 2.53 -4.78 19.83
CA TRP A 40 1.07 -4.74 19.94
C TRP A 40 0.35 -3.89 18.89
N PHE A 41 1.01 -2.89 18.31
CA PHE A 41 0.38 -2.05 17.29
C PHE A 41 1.33 -1.75 16.14
N SER A 42 0.79 -1.53 14.96
CA SER A 42 1.54 -0.94 13.85
C SER A 42 0.66 -0.01 13.07
N VAL A 43 1.21 1.12 12.64
CA VAL A 43 0.52 2.11 11.83
C VAL A 43 1.35 2.33 10.58
N TYR A 44 0.72 2.38 9.42
CA TYR A 44 1.42 2.58 8.17
C TYR A 44 0.56 3.39 7.21
N SER A 45 1.23 4.11 6.33
CA SER A 45 0.56 4.98 5.36
C SER A 45 1.18 4.76 3.98
N PRO A 46 0.59 3.89 3.14
CA PRO A 46 1.10 3.65 1.81
C PRO A 46 0.73 4.81 0.89
N ILE A 47 1.73 5.37 0.21
CA ILE A 47 1.61 6.37 -0.85
C ILE A 47 2.07 5.68 -2.13
N ARG A 48 1.22 5.65 -3.15
CA ARG A 48 1.43 4.94 -4.40
C ARG A 48 1.17 5.86 -5.58
N VAL A 49 2.02 5.76 -6.58
CA VAL A 49 1.82 6.37 -7.89
C VAL A 49 1.88 5.26 -8.93
N GLN A 50 0.83 5.12 -9.73
CA GLN A 50 0.73 4.12 -10.78
C GLN A 50 0.33 4.73 -12.12
N GLN A 51 0.81 4.11 -13.20
CA GLN A 51 0.72 4.64 -14.55
C GLN A 51 -0.70 4.92 -15.04
N TYR A 52 -1.71 4.14 -14.61
CA TYR A 52 -3.09 4.26 -15.11
C TYR A 52 -4.06 4.89 -14.11
N ASP A 53 -3.99 4.49 -12.83
CA ASP A 53 -4.89 5.00 -11.79
C ASP A 53 -4.34 6.19 -11.01
N GLY A 54 -3.13 6.66 -11.34
CA GLY A 54 -2.56 7.89 -10.82
C GLY A 54 -2.07 7.76 -9.37
N PHE A 55 -2.42 8.73 -8.53
CA PHE A 55 -1.97 8.84 -7.15
C PHE A 55 -2.97 8.20 -6.18
N ALA A 56 -2.50 7.34 -5.28
CA ALA A 56 -3.29 6.74 -4.21
C ALA A 56 -2.54 6.84 -2.88
N TRP A 57 -3.25 7.23 -1.83
CA TRP A 57 -2.73 7.40 -0.49
C TRP A 57 -3.70 6.75 0.50
N GLY A 58 -3.15 5.83 1.27
CA GLY A 58 -3.88 5.04 2.24
C GLY A 58 -3.37 5.20 3.66
N PHE A 59 -4.08 4.54 4.55
CA PHE A 59 -3.77 4.42 5.96
C PHE A 59 -4.16 3.04 6.46
N GLY A 60 -3.33 2.44 7.31
CA GLY A 60 -3.59 1.15 7.92
C GLY A 60 -3.11 1.09 9.36
N LEU A 61 -3.86 0.34 10.16
CA LEU A 61 -3.57 0.09 11.56
C LEU A 61 -3.70 -1.41 11.85
N ARG A 62 -2.67 -1.96 12.47
CA ARG A 62 -2.66 -3.30 13.07
C ARG A 62 -2.70 -3.16 14.57
N ALA A 63 -3.62 -3.86 15.23
CA ALA A 63 -3.70 -3.99 16.67
C ALA A 63 -3.72 -5.49 17.05
N GLY A 64 -2.59 -5.98 17.55
CA GLY A 64 -2.39 -7.38 17.91
C GLY A 64 -2.56 -8.30 16.69
N PRO A 65 -3.57 -9.19 16.69
CA PRO A 65 -3.89 -10.06 15.56
C PRO A 65 -4.75 -9.38 14.49
N LEU A 66 -5.44 -8.28 14.81
CA LEU A 66 -6.35 -7.61 13.88
C LEU A 66 -5.62 -6.53 13.09
N THR A 67 -5.93 -6.42 11.80
CA THR A 67 -5.46 -5.35 10.91
C THR A 67 -6.64 -4.78 10.16
N VAL A 68 -6.71 -3.46 10.04
CA VAL A 68 -7.70 -2.74 9.26
C VAL A 68 -7.02 -1.58 8.54
N GLY A 69 -7.49 -1.27 7.34
CA GLY A 69 -7.06 -0.06 6.67
C GLY A 69 -7.60 0.06 5.26
N SER A 70 -7.01 1.00 4.54
CA SER A 70 -7.34 1.29 3.15
C SER A 70 -6.09 1.77 2.44
N ALA A 71 -5.91 1.40 1.18
CA ALA A 71 -4.84 1.88 0.31
C ALA A 71 -5.18 3.23 -0.37
N SER A 72 -6.44 3.68 -0.31
CA SER A 72 -6.94 4.87 -1.02
C SER A 72 -7.77 5.85 -0.18
N ALA A 73 -8.07 5.53 1.09
CA ALA A 73 -8.97 6.32 1.93
C ALA A 73 -8.57 7.81 2.05
N ILE A 74 -7.28 8.11 2.09
CA ILE A 74 -6.81 9.51 2.19
C ILE A 74 -7.04 10.23 0.86
N THR A 75 -6.70 9.60 -0.26
CA THR A 75 -6.93 10.19 -1.59
C THR A 75 -8.40 10.46 -1.84
N ASN A 76 -9.29 9.57 -1.40
CA ASN A 76 -10.73 9.74 -1.59
C ASN A 76 -11.34 10.84 -0.73
N LEU A 77 -10.73 11.11 0.43
CA LEU A 77 -11.17 12.18 1.31
C LEU A 77 -10.70 13.57 0.82
N ILE A 78 -9.53 13.64 0.17
CA ILE A 78 -8.88 14.90 -0.21
C ILE A 78 -9.10 15.26 -1.69
N SER A 79 -9.30 14.28 -2.57
CA SER A 79 -9.41 14.51 -4.01
C SER A 79 -10.82 14.24 -4.55
N SER A 80 -11.34 15.17 -5.35
CA SER A 80 -12.59 15.02 -6.10
C SER A 80 -12.49 14.03 -7.27
N ASN A 81 -11.28 13.57 -7.61
CA ASN A 81 -11.00 12.68 -8.73
C ASN A 81 -10.45 11.33 -8.23
N SER A 82 -11.14 10.76 -7.25
CA SER A 82 -10.76 9.49 -6.61
C SER A 82 -11.12 8.31 -7.51
N LYS A 83 -10.09 7.56 -7.95
CA LYS A 83 -10.23 6.43 -8.89
C LYS A 83 -10.37 5.06 -8.23
N ALA A 84 -10.13 4.95 -6.93
CA ALA A 84 -10.16 3.68 -6.21
C ALA A 84 -10.66 3.89 -4.79
N ALA A 85 -11.61 3.07 -4.32
CA ALA A 85 -12.04 3.05 -2.93
C ALA A 85 -11.95 1.61 -2.42
N ASP A 86 -11.07 1.39 -1.44
CA ASP A 86 -10.82 0.07 -0.91
C ASP A 86 -10.74 0.09 0.62
N VAL A 87 -11.14 -1.01 1.24
CA VAL A 87 -10.95 -1.27 2.67
C VAL A 87 -10.48 -2.71 2.77
N TYR A 88 -9.49 -2.98 3.62
CA TYR A 88 -9.02 -4.32 3.92
C TYR A 88 -9.07 -4.58 5.42
N LEU A 89 -9.32 -5.84 5.75
CA LEU A 89 -9.34 -6.40 7.09
C LEU A 89 -8.48 -7.67 7.10
N GLY A 90 -7.73 -7.90 8.17
CA GLY A 90 -6.88 -9.08 8.33
C GLY A 90 -6.89 -9.57 9.77
N LEU A 91 -6.96 -10.89 9.96
CA LEU A 91 -6.87 -11.53 11.28
C LEU A 91 -5.73 -12.55 11.28
N LYS A 92 -4.76 -12.36 12.18
CA LYS A 92 -3.65 -13.30 12.39
C LYS A 92 -4.06 -14.35 13.42
N ILE A 93 -4.27 -15.59 12.97
CA ILE A 93 -4.54 -16.74 13.84
C ILE A 93 -3.23 -17.54 14.01
N PRO A 94 -2.57 -17.49 15.18
CA PRO A 94 -1.40 -18.33 15.42
C PRO A 94 -1.84 -19.77 15.68
N ILE A 95 -1.44 -20.69 14.80
CA ILE A 95 -1.59 -22.13 15.03
C ILE A 95 -0.32 -22.60 15.72
N TYR A 96 -0.44 -23.04 16.98
CA TYR A 96 0.65 -23.68 17.72
C TYR A 96 0.56 -25.19 17.49
N GLN A 97 1.67 -25.79 17.06
CA GLN A 97 1.86 -27.25 16.98
C GLN A 97 2.68 -27.72 18.18
#